data_AF-A0A0D2FGE5-F1
#
_entry.id   AF-A0A0D2FGE5-F1
#
_cell.length_a   1.000
_cell.length_b   1.000
_cell.length_c   1.000
_cell.angle_alpha   90.00
_cell.angle_beta   90.00
_cell.angle_gamma   90.00
#
_symmetry.space_group_name_H-M   'P 1'
#
loop_
_entity.id
_entity.type
_entity.pdbx_description
1 polymer ?
#
loop_
_entity_poly.entity_id
_entity_poly.type
_entity_poly.pdbx_seq_one_letter_code
_entity_poly.pdbx_strand_id
1 'polypeptide(L)'
;MEGDDEDDLVYEDDEDEFGLPSIASMRRKRSMKSRTHKAQQVTYPSVAQTTSRPALAPSPMPQVHRSNSFDIAEERNPLSYPSAKKGDGKILRPQYKDILRDPANTLHLINHPVLPSNATPKEAEAYSTRISRINKFKRILQSSSVSLQDLRAAAWSGVPEELRAITWQLLLGHLPTNSERRVTTLERKRKEYLDAVRQAFNSGTMANRNGSSAGLTGLASQPPVTAGRGRGLDEAVWHQISIDVPRTNPHIPLYQYEATQRSLERILYVWAIRHPASGYVQGINDLATPFWQVFLGTYITDLDIESGMDPGQLPRPVLDAVEADTFWCLTKLLDGIQDNYIVAQPGIHRQVAALRDLTTRIDSGLAKHFENEHVEYMQFSFRWMNCLLMRELSIKNVIRMWDTYMAEETGFSQFHLYVCAAFLVKWSEQLMKMNFQEILMFLQALPTREWTEKDIELLLSEAFIWQSLFRGSRAHLRTSNSTIPMGLLGPSG
;
A
#
# COMPACT_ATOMS: atom_id res chain seq x y z
N MET A 1 -31.16 9.03 56.95
CA MET A 1 -29.95 8.40 56.42
C MET A 1 -30.35 7.76 55.11
N GLU A 2 -30.40 8.59 54.08
CA GLU A 2 -30.45 8.17 52.68
C GLU A 2 -28.99 8.02 52.25
N GLY A 3 -28.63 6.89 51.65
CA GLY A 3 -27.30 6.62 51.12
C GLY A 3 -27.39 6.62 49.60
N ASP A 4 -26.65 7.53 48.98
CA ASP A 4 -26.36 7.58 47.55
C ASP A 4 -25.55 6.35 47.14
N ASP A 5 -26.02 5.63 46.12
CA ASP A 5 -25.22 4.69 45.33
C ASP A 5 -24.80 5.42 44.04
N GLU A 6 -23.57 5.94 44.01
CA GLU A 6 -22.89 6.38 42.78
C GLU A 6 -22.47 5.14 41.98
N ASP A 7 -23.08 4.94 40.82
CA ASP A 7 -22.62 3.99 39.80
C ASP A 7 -21.30 4.49 39.18
N ASP A 8 -20.18 3.92 39.64
CA ASP A 8 -18.87 4.04 38.98
C ASP A 8 -18.91 3.32 37.62
N LEU A 9 -19.15 4.09 36.54
CA LEU A 9 -18.95 3.67 35.16
C LEU A 9 -17.44 3.47 34.89
N VAL A 10 -16.95 2.26 35.14
CA VAL A 10 -15.61 1.83 34.70
C VAL A 10 -15.61 1.72 33.18
N TYR A 11 -15.00 2.69 32.50
CA TYR A 11 -14.64 2.59 31.09
C TYR A 11 -13.61 1.46 30.92
N GLU A 12 -14.00 0.32 30.35
CA GLU A 12 -13.05 -0.70 29.88
C GLU A 12 -12.25 -0.15 28.68
N ASP A 13 -10.99 0.17 28.93
CA ASP A 13 -10.00 0.75 28.01
C ASP A 13 -9.46 -0.30 26.98
N ASP A 14 -10.37 -1.05 26.35
CA ASP A 14 -10.07 -2.24 25.51
C ASP A 14 -10.02 -1.94 23.99
N GLU A 15 -10.19 -0.69 23.59
CA GLU A 15 -10.13 -0.20 22.20
C GLU A 15 -8.90 0.69 22.00
N ASP A 16 -8.15 0.49 20.90
CA ASP A 16 -7.04 1.38 20.57
C ASP A 16 -7.54 2.78 20.16
N GLU A 17 -6.63 3.75 20.01
CA GLU A 17 -6.92 5.14 19.58
C GLU A 17 -7.65 5.22 18.20
N PHE A 18 -7.80 4.08 17.50
CA PHE A 18 -8.50 3.94 16.23
C PHE A 18 -9.83 3.18 16.35
N GLY A 19 -10.29 2.85 17.56
CA GLY A 19 -11.52 2.06 17.79
C GLY A 19 -11.41 0.62 17.29
N LEU A 20 -10.19 0.11 17.10
CA LEU A 20 -9.96 -1.25 16.63
C LEU A 20 -9.72 -2.19 17.82
N PRO A 21 -10.25 -3.43 17.76
CA PRO A 21 -10.06 -4.38 18.86
C PRO A 21 -8.61 -4.87 18.91
N SER A 22 -8.00 -4.86 20.09
CA SER A 22 -6.73 -5.54 20.38
C SER A 22 -6.69 -6.98 19.84
N ILE A 23 -5.51 -7.47 19.43
CA ILE A 23 -5.31 -8.87 19.00
C ILE A 23 -5.83 -9.86 20.08
N ALA A 24 -5.73 -9.49 21.37
CA ALA A 24 -6.26 -10.27 22.47
C ALA A 24 -7.80 -10.30 22.52
N SER A 25 -8.48 -9.21 22.17
CA SER A 25 -9.94 -9.12 22.16
C SER A 25 -10.56 -9.73 20.90
N MET A 26 -9.90 -9.63 19.74
CA MET A 26 -10.27 -10.36 18.51
C MET A 26 -10.27 -11.89 18.71
N ARG A 27 -9.33 -12.42 19.51
CA ARG A 27 -9.26 -13.85 19.86
C ARG A 27 -10.48 -14.31 20.68
N ARG A 28 -10.99 -13.49 21.61
CA ARG A 28 -12.19 -13.79 22.42
C ARG A 28 -13.47 -13.81 21.56
N LYS A 29 -13.67 -12.81 20.69
CA LYS A 29 -14.86 -12.73 19.81
C LYS A 29 -14.94 -13.87 18.79
N ARG A 30 -13.81 -14.34 18.26
CA ARG A 30 -13.79 -15.46 17.29
C ARG A 30 -14.09 -16.81 17.96
N SER A 31 -13.73 -16.99 19.23
CA SER A 31 -14.07 -18.18 20.03
C SER A 31 -15.56 -18.26 20.38
N MET A 32 -16.25 -17.13 20.57
CA MET A 32 -17.69 -17.13 20.87
C MET A 32 -18.55 -17.42 19.63
N LYS A 33 -18.19 -16.91 18.44
CA LYS A 33 -18.94 -17.19 17.20
C LYS A 33 -18.92 -18.66 16.75
N SER A 34 -17.96 -19.46 17.23
CA SER A 34 -17.88 -20.89 16.93
C SER A 34 -18.87 -21.76 17.73
N ARG A 35 -19.56 -21.20 18.76
CA ARG A 35 -20.44 -21.97 19.64
C ARG A 35 -21.94 -21.93 19.28
N THR A 36 -22.36 -21.15 18.28
CA THR A 36 -23.81 -20.85 18.05
C THR A 36 -24.36 -21.16 16.66
N HIS A 37 -23.83 -22.14 15.92
CA HIS A 37 -24.55 -22.68 14.76
C HIS A 37 -24.55 -24.21 14.74
N LYS A 38 -25.67 -24.80 15.17
CA LYS A 38 -26.06 -26.18 14.86
C LYS A 38 -26.86 -26.21 13.56
N ALA A 39 -26.45 -27.16 12.72
CA ALA A 39 -26.95 -27.65 11.43
C ALA A 39 -28.41 -27.35 11.02
N GLN A 40 -28.56 -26.94 9.75
CA GLN A 40 -29.64 -27.38 8.87
C GLN A 40 -29.03 -27.82 7.53
N GLN A 41 -29.10 -29.12 7.23
CA GLN A 41 -28.77 -29.70 5.93
C GLN A 41 -29.93 -29.42 4.96
N VAL A 42 -29.64 -28.80 3.83
CA VAL A 42 -30.52 -28.76 2.67
C VAL A 42 -29.75 -29.30 1.47
N THR A 43 -30.25 -30.38 0.90
CA THR A 43 -29.68 -31.10 -0.25
C THR A 43 -30.31 -30.58 -1.54
N TYR A 44 -29.51 -30.29 -2.58
CA TYR A 44 -29.97 -30.11 -3.95
C TYR A 44 -29.03 -30.82 -4.95
N PRO A 45 -29.55 -31.28 -6.11
CA PRO A 45 -28.94 -32.33 -6.93
C PRO A 45 -27.88 -31.82 -7.93
N SER A 46 -27.00 -32.74 -8.31
CA SER A 46 -25.92 -32.60 -9.29
C SER A 46 -26.44 -32.62 -10.73
N VAL A 47 -25.91 -31.74 -11.58
CA VAL A 47 -26.02 -31.83 -13.05
C VAL A 47 -24.61 -31.71 -13.67
N ALA A 48 -24.42 -32.52 -14.70
CA ALA A 48 -23.15 -33.01 -15.24
C ALA A 48 -22.27 -31.99 -15.99
N GLN A 49 -20.99 -32.33 -16.03
CA GLN A 49 -19.88 -31.67 -16.73
C GLN A 49 -19.99 -31.78 -18.25
N THR A 50 -19.42 -30.80 -18.97
CA THR A 50 -18.73 -31.02 -20.25
C THR A 50 -17.36 -30.36 -20.24
N THR A 51 -16.37 -31.19 -20.55
CA THR A 51 -14.92 -30.98 -20.53
C THR A 51 -14.37 -30.55 -21.89
N SER A 52 -13.29 -29.74 -21.91
CA SER A 52 -12.20 -29.93 -22.88
C SER A 52 -10.90 -29.23 -22.44
N ARG A 53 -9.99 -30.02 -21.85
CA ARG A 53 -8.54 -29.78 -21.80
C ARG A 53 -7.87 -30.93 -22.58
N PRO A 54 -6.81 -30.70 -23.39
CA PRO A 54 -6.00 -31.80 -23.90
C PRO A 54 -4.94 -32.22 -22.89
N ALA A 55 -4.67 -33.52 -22.88
CA ALA A 55 -3.87 -34.27 -21.91
C ALA A 55 -2.42 -34.50 -22.38
N LEU A 56 -1.50 -34.67 -21.43
CA LEU A 56 -0.32 -35.53 -21.60
C LEU A 56 0.08 -36.20 -20.26
N ALA A 57 0.35 -37.50 -20.40
CA ALA A 57 0.68 -38.65 -19.54
C ALA A 57 1.41 -38.51 -18.16
N PRO A 58 1.39 -39.58 -17.32
CA PRO A 58 1.57 -39.52 -15.87
C PRO A 58 2.97 -39.95 -15.39
N SER A 59 3.38 -39.50 -14.20
CA SER A 59 4.52 -40.04 -13.43
C SER A 59 4.45 -39.64 -11.94
N PRO A 60 5.13 -40.37 -11.04
CA PRO A 60 4.52 -40.97 -9.86
C PRO A 60 4.50 -40.05 -8.63
N MET A 61 3.49 -40.26 -7.79
CA MET A 61 3.33 -39.62 -6.48
C MET A 61 4.57 -39.86 -5.59
N PRO A 62 5.27 -38.80 -5.12
CA PRO A 62 6.07 -38.89 -3.92
C PRO A 62 5.20 -38.58 -2.69
N GLN A 63 5.47 -39.30 -1.62
CA GLN A 63 4.83 -39.21 -0.32
C GLN A 63 4.72 -37.75 0.16
N VAL A 64 3.55 -37.41 0.70
CA VAL A 64 3.29 -36.14 1.38
C VAL A 64 4.19 -36.04 2.62
N HIS A 65 5.37 -35.46 2.44
CA HIS A 65 6.09 -34.87 3.56
C HIS A 65 5.38 -33.58 3.93
N ARG A 66 4.74 -33.61 5.11
CA ARG A 66 4.29 -32.41 5.81
C ARG A 66 5.54 -31.58 6.14
N SER A 67 5.90 -30.67 5.26
CA SER A 67 6.92 -29.66 5.52
C SER A 67 6.35 -28.66 6.53
N ASN A 68 7.08 -28.42 7.62
CA ASN A 68 6.73 -27.42 8.61
C ASN A 68 6.81 -26.05 7.93
N SER A 69 5.73 -25.27 7.94
CA SER A 69 5.62 -23.95 7.30
C SER A 69 6.58 -22.87 7.85
N PHE A 70 7.45 -23.22 8.80
CA PHE A 70 8.57 -22.37 9.24
C PHE A 70 9.77 -22.45 8.29
N ASP A 71 9.96 -23.59 7.60
CA ASP A 71 11.17 -23.85 6.82
C ASP A 71 11.17 -23.14 5.45
N ILE A 72 10.03 -22.95 4.79
CA ILE A 72 10.02 -22.38 3.41
C ILE A 72 10.60 -20.95 3.34
N ALA A 73 10.46 -20.18 4.43
CA ALA A 73 11.02 -18.84 4.50
C ALA A 73 12.51 -18.86 4.86
N GLU A 74 12.98 -19.76 5.73
CA GLU A 74 14.41 -19.93 6.04
C GLU A 74 15.17 -20.73 4.95
N GLU A 75 14.48 -21.50 4.11
CA GLU A 75 15.01 -22.32 3.01
C GLU A 75 15.23 -21.56 1.69
N ARG A 76 15.05 -20.23 1.64
CA ARG A 76 15.61 -19.47 0.52
C ARG A 76 17.13 -19.50 0.67
N ASN A 77 17.78 -20.34 -0.14
CA ASN A 77 19.22 -20.49 -0.19
C ASN A 77 19.89 -19.10 -0.15
N PRO A 78 20.77 -18.80 0.83
CA PRO A 78 21.46 -17.51 0.93
C PRO A 78 22.19 -17.09 -0.35
N LEU A 79 22.53 -18.07 -1.21
CA LEU A 79 23.10 -17.88 -2.55
C LEU A 79 22.14 -17.24 -3.57
N SER A 80 20.84 -17.13 -3.27
CA SER A 80 19.84 -16.47 -4.11
C SER A 80 19.84 -14.95 -3.95
N TYR A 81 20.45 -14.44 -2.89
CA TYR A 81 20.47 -13.01 -2.59
C TYR A 81 21.73 -12.35 -3.18
N PRO A 82 21.60 -11.15 -3.78
CA PRO A 82 22.77 -10.40 -4.19
C PRO A 82 23.66 -10.13 -2.97
N SER A 83 24.93 -10.56 -3.04
CA SER A 83 25.93 -10.18 -2.05
C SER A 83 26.32 -8.73 -2.28
N ALA A 84 26.30 -7.92 -1.22
CA ALA A 84 26.77 -6.54 -1.30
C ALA A 84 28.25 -6.50 -1.74
N LYS A 85 28.56 -5.73 -2.78
CA LYS A 85 29.95 -5.44 -3.14
C LYS A 85 30.59 -4.65 -1.99
N LYS A 86 31.69 -5.14 -1.42
CA LYS A 86 32.46 -4.40 -0.41
C LYS A 86 33.05 -3.14 -1.05
N GLY A 87 32.48 -1.98 -0.68
CA GLY A 87 33.02 -0.65 -0.98
C GLY A 87 32.39 0.03 -2.20
N ASP A 88 31.50 1.01 -1.94
CA ASP A 88 31.79 2.42 -2.22
C ASP A 88 30.64 3.33 -1.70
N GLY A 89 30.91 4.13 -0.66
CA GLY A 89 30.31 5.45 -0.47
C GLY A 89 28.92 5.62 0.17
N LYS A 90 28.04 4.61 0.21
CA LYS A 90 26.68 4.79 0.79
C LYS A 90 26.68 4.48 2.29
N ILE A 91 26.99 5.49 3.10
CA ILE A 91 27.22 5.31 4.54
C ILE A 91 25.95 5.67 5.33
N LEU A 92 25.70 4.92 6.39
CA LEU A 92 24.76 5.28 7.45
C LEU A 92 25.06 6.71 7.92
N ARG A 93 24.06 7.59 7.93
CA ARG A 93 24.22 8.96 8.44
C ARG A 93 24.77 8.93 9.87
N PRO A 94 25.82 9.69 10.20
CA PRO A 94 26.38 9.69 11.57
C PRO A 94 25.34 10.04 12.63
N GLN A 95 24.37 10.90 12.29
CA GLN A 95 23.30 11.38 13.18
C GLN A 95 22.08 10.44 13.21
N TYR A 96 22.17 9.20 12.71
CA TYR A 96 21.02 8.29 12.63
C TYR A 96 20.31 8.07 13.98
N LYS A 97 21.05 8.13 15.10
CA LYS A 97 20.48 7.98 16.45
C LYS A 97 19.53 9.12 16.81
N ASP A 98 19.85 10.34 16.39
CA ASP A 98 19.01 11.51 16.62
C ASP A 98 17.77 11.45 15.71
N ILE A 99 17.95 11.04 14.45
CA ILE A 99 16.85 10.81 13.50
C ILE A 99 15.90 9.71 14.01
N LEU A 100 16.44 8.64 14.60
CA LEU A 100 15.65 7.58 15.20
C LEU A 100 14.76 8.10 16.33
N ARG A 101 15.28 9.02 17.16
CA ARG A 101 14.50 9.61 18.25
C ARG A 101 13.45 10.60 17.73
N ASP A 102 13.84 11.47 16.81
CA ASP A 102 12.96 12.46 16.18
C ASP A 102 13.36 12.67 14.71
N PRO A 103 12.48 12.30 13.75
CA PRO A 103 12.69 12.54 12.33
C PRO A 103 12.92 14.02 11.99
N ALA A 104 12.45 14.96 12.82
CA ALA A 104 12.68 16.39 12.63
C ALA A 104 14.17 16.77 12.66
N ASN A 105 15.03 15.96 13.29
CA ASN A 105 16.47 16.21 13.30
C ASN A 105 17.11 16.22 11.90
N THR A 106 16.45 15.64 10.91
CA THR A 106 16.85 15.71 9.49
C THR A 106 16.89 17.14 8.95
N LEU A 107 16.06 18.06 9.49
CA LEU A 107 16.00 19.47 9.10
C LEU A 107 17.34 20.18 9.26
N HIS A 108 18.12 19.78 10.27
CA HIS A 108 19.43 20.35 10.58
C HIS A 108 20.56 19.79 9.70
N LEU A 109 20.33 18.69 8.98
CA LEU A 109 21.32 18.01 8.16
C LEU A 109 21.28 18.44 6.68
N ILE A 110 20.35 19.31 6.32
CA ILE A 110 20.18 19.77 4.94
C ILE A 110 21.26 20.78 4.62
N ASN A 111 22.27 20.33 3.89
CA ASN A 111 23.32 21.15 3.33
C ASN A 111 23.02 21.49 1.86
N HIS A 112 23.30 22.73 1.46
CA HIS A 112 23.05 23.22 0.11
C HIS A 112 24.35 23.13 -0.71
N PRO A 113 24.43 22.31 -1.77
CA PRO A 113 25.68 22.14 -2.52
C PRO A 113 26.05 23.45 -3.25
N VAL A 114 27.23 24.00 -2.95
CA VAL A 114 27.68 25.28 -3.52
C VAL A 114 27.65 25.24 -5.05
N LEU A 115 27.00 26.23 -5.68
CA LEU A 115 26.95 26.38 -7.13
C LEU A 115 28.38 26.41 -7.71
N PRO A 116 28.70 25.57 -8.71
CA PRO A 116 29.96 25.67 -9.42
C PRO A 116 30.11 27.05 -10.08
N SER A 117 31.32 27.62 -10.10
CA SER A 117 31.59 28.95 -10.68
C SER A 117 31.24 29.09 -12.18
N ASN A 118 31.01 27.97 -12.87
CA ASN A 118 30.64 27.89 -14.29
C ASN A 118 29.14 27.57 -14.53
N ALA A 119 28.28 27.65 -13.52
CA ALA A 119 26.86 27.33 -13.67
C ALA A 119 26.15 28.30 -14.63
N THR A 120 25.29 27.76 -15.48
CA THR A 120 24.47 28.58 -16.38
C THR A 120 23.44 29.41 -15.59
N PRO A 121 22.95 30.54 -16.14
CA PRO A 121 21.92 31.34 -15.47
C PRO A 121 20.66 30.52 -15.11
N LYS A 122 20.29 29.55 -15.96
CA LYS A 122 19.15 28.65 -15.75
C LYS A 122 19.37 27.67 -14.59
N GLU A 123 20.58 27.14 -14.43
CA GLU A 123 20.94 26.27 -13.31
C GLU A 123 20.99 27.06 -11.99
N ALA A 124 21.51 28.28 -12.03
CA ALA A 124 21.52 29.17 -10.87
C ALA A 124 20.11 29.53 -10.39
N GLU A 125 19.19 29.83 -11.31
CA GLU A 125 17.78 30.09 -11.00
C GLU A 125 17.06 28.86 -10.42
N ALA A 126 17.26 27.68 -11.03
CA ALA A 126 16.71 26.42 -10.54
C ALA A 126 17.22 26.09 -9.12
N TYR A 127 18.51 26.32 -8.87
CA TYR A 127 19.14 26.12 -7.57
C TYR A 127 18.56 27.10 -6.51
N SER A 128 18.44 28.40 -6.85
CA SER A 128 17.82 29.40 -5.98
C SER A 128 16.37 29.05 -5.63
N THR A 129 15.60 28.62 -6.64
CA THR A 129 14.21 28.18 -6.47
C THR A 129 14.12 26.96 -5.55
N ARG A 130 15.01 25.97 -5.71
CA ARG A 130 15.09 24.80 -4.82
C ARG A 130 15.39 25.21 -3.38
N ILE A 131 16.36 26.10 -3.15
CA ILE A 131 16.68 26.60 -1.81
C ILE A 131 15.48 27.32 -1.18
N SER A 132 14.85 28.21 -1.93
CA SER A 132 13.66 28.93 -1.46
C SER A 132 12.55 27.97 -1.05
N ARG A 133 12.33 26.91 -1.86
CA ARG A 133 11.38 25.84 -1.55
C ARG A 133 11.75 25.10 -0.27
N ILE A 134 12.99 24.65 -0.12
CA ILE A 134 13.48 23.97 1.10
C ILE A 134 13.27 24.87 2.33
N ASN A 135 13.63 26.15 2.23
CA ASN A 135 13.48 27.10 3.34
C ASN A 135 12.01 27.37 3.69
N LYS A 136 11.10 27.32 2.71
CA LYS A 136 9.64 27.37 2.95
C LYS A 136 9.20 26.16 3.78
N PHE A 137 9.57 24.94 3.38
CA PHE A 137 9.23 23.74 4.15
C PHE A 137 9.86 23.73 5.54
N LYS A 138 11.15 24.10 5.67
CA LYS A 138 11.82 24.20 6.98
C LYS A 138 11.05 25.10 7.94
N ARG A 139 10.64 26.30 7.49
CA ARG A 139 9.84 27.23 8.30
C ARG A 139 8.52 26.62 8.78
N ILE A 140 7.82 25.89 7.91
CA ILE A 140 6.57 25.21 8.27
C ILE A 140 6.84 24.10 9.29
N LEU A 141 7.81 23.22 9.02
CA LEU A 141 8.10 22.02 9.81
C LEU A 141 8.73 22.31 11.19
N GLN A 142 9.41 23.45 11.33
CA GLN A 142 10.01 23.92 12.58
C GLN A 142 9.01 24.57 13.53
N SER A 143 7.78 24.84 13.08
CA SER A 143 6.73 25.34 13.98
C SER A 143 6.38 24.32 15.06
N SER A 144 6.07 24.80 16.27
CA SER A 144 5.66 23.95 17.40
C SER A 144 4.37 23.17 17.09
N SER A 145 3.47 23.79 16.32
CA SER A 145 2.27 23.15 15.78
C SER A 145 2.22 23.37 14.27
N VAL A 146 2.47 22.32 13.50
CA VAL A 146 2.50 22.39 12.03
C VAL A 146 1.10 22.57 11.47
N SER A 147 0.90 23.63 10.69
CA SER A 147 -0.30 23.86 9.89
C SER A 147 -0.36 22.85 8.74
N LEU A 148 -1.32 21.91 8.80
CA LEU A 148 -1.54 20.96 7.70
C LEU A 148 -2.01 21.65 6.43
N GLN A 149 -2.72 22.77 6.54
CA GLN A 149 -3.16 23.55 5.37
C GLN A 149 -1.96 24.10 4.59
N ASP A 150 -1.02 24.73 5.29
CA ASP A 150 0.19 25.30 4.66
C ASP A 150 1.12 24.19 4.13
N LEU A 151 1.21 23.09 4.88
CA LEU A 151 2.01 21.93 4.46
C LEU A 151 1.44 21.29 3.20
N ARG A 152 0.12 21.08 3.12
CA ARG A 152 -0.56 20.56 1.91
C ARG A 152 -0.36 21.50 0.73
N ALA A 153 -0.57 22.80 0.91
CA ALA A 153 -0.37 23.79 -0.14
C ALA A 153 1.07 23.82 -0.67
N ALA A 154 2.07 23.63 0.21
CA ALA A 154 3.48 23.52 -0.20
C ALA A 154 3.82 22.18 -0.86
N ALA A 155 3.27 21.07 -0.37
CA ALA A 155 3.51 19.71 -0.84
C ALA A 155 2.87 19.42 -2.20
N TRP A 156 1.79 20.11 -2.56
CA TRP A 156 1.05 19.87 -3.80
C TRP A 156 1.92 19.91 -5.06
N SER A 157 2.87 20.86 -5.13
CA SER A 157 3.80 20.98 -6.26
C SER A 157 5.10 20.17 -6.10
N GLY A 158 5.13 19.23 -5.15
CA GLY A 158 6.27 18.36 -4.84
C GLY A 158 6.97 18.70 -3.53
N VAL A 159 7.52 17.68 -2.86
CA VAL A 159 8.27 17.83 -1.61
C VAL A 159 9.76 17.67 -1.88
N PRO A 160 10.64 18.56 -1.37
CA PRO A 160 12.08 18.34 -1.43
C PRO A 160 12.45 16.98 -0.81
N GLU A 161 13.35 16.26 -1.46
CA GLU A 161 13.68 14.87 -1.09
C GLU A 161 14.11 14.72 0.36
N GLU A 162 14.91 15.66 0.85
CA GLU A 162 15.44 15.67 2.20
C GLU A 162 14.36 15.87 3.28
N LEU A 163 13.19 16.37 2.89
CA LEU A 163 12.07 16.69 3.77
C LEU A 163 10.87 15.76 3.57
N ARG A 164 10.97 14.82 2.61
CA ARG A 164 9.83 14.02 2.19
C ARG A 164 9.34 13.08 3.27
N ALA A 165 10.24 12.39 3.96
CA ALA A 165 9.88 11.44 5.01
C ALA A 165 9.01 12.06 6.11
N ILE A 166 9.48 13.15 6.74
CA ILE A 166 8.72 13.85 7.78
C ILE A 166 7.42 14.46 7.24
N THR A 167 7.45 15.00 6.02
CA THR A 167 6.26 15.60 5.39
C THR A 167 5.18 14.55 5.17
N TRP A 168 5.53 13.39 4.61
CA TRP A 168 4.59 12.27 4.40
C TRP A 168 4.02 11.75 5.72
N GLN A 169 4.86 11.59 6.73
CA GLN A 169 4.41 11.16 8.06
C GLN A 169 3.41 12.14 8.69
N LEU A 170 3.59 13.45 8.50
CA LEU A 170 2.64 14.47 8.98
C LEU A 170 1.35 14.50 8.15
N LEU A 171 1.44 14.44 6.82
CA LEU A 171 0.27 14.48 5.93
C LEU A 171 -0.65 13.27 6.10
N LEU A 172 -0.08 12.10 6.38
CA LEU A 172 -0.83 10.86 6.66
C LEU A 172 -1.29 10.75 8.12
N GLY A 173 -0.96 11.73 8.98
CA GLY A 173 -1.29 11.69 10.40
C GLY A 173 -0.57 10.59 11.18
N HIS A 174 0.54 10.06 10.65
CA HIS A 174 1.40 9.14 11.40
C HIS A 174 2.11 9.87 12.55
N LEU A 175 2.68 11.03 12.23
CA LEU A 175 3.23 11.97 13.21
C LEU A 175 2.20 13.04 13.59
N PRO A 176 2.08 13.39 14.88
CA PRO A 176 1.25 14.50 15.30
C PRO A 176 1.84 15.85 14.85
N THR A 177 0.95 16.82 14.58
CA THR A 177 1.33 18.18 14.19
C THR A 177 2.06 18.93 15.30
N ASN A 178 1.70 18.67 16.56
CA ASN A 178 2.39 19.20 17.74
C ASN A 178 3.73 18.47 17.97
N SER A 179 4.82 19.23 17.96
CA SER A 179 6.20 18.73 18.13
C SER A 179 6.44 18.01 19.45
N GLU A 180 5.84 18.47 20.55
CA GLU A 180 6.04 17.90 21.90
C GLU A 180 5.56 16.44 22.00
N ARG A 181 4.55 16.08 21.18
CA ARG A 181 3.96 14.74 21.17
C ARG A 181 4.63 13.78 20.19
N ARG A 182 5.52 14.26 19.31
CA ARG A 182 6.06 13.44 18.20
C ARG A 182 6.89 12.27 18.71
N VAL A 183 7.85 12.54 19.60
CA VAL A 183 8.80 11.52 20.09
C VAL A 183 8.05 10.38 20.80
N THR A 184 7.16 10.72 21.74
CA THR A 184 6.41 9.73 22.52
C THR A 184 5.44 8.92 21.65
N THR A 185 4.76 9.58 20.71
CA THR A 185 3.83 8.90 19.79
C THR A 185 4.57 7.96 18.85
N LEU A 186 5.71 8.40 18.30
CA LEU A 186 6.51 7.61 17.37
C LEU A 186 7.12 6.38 18.06
N GLU A 187 7.67 6.54 19.26
CA GLU A 187 8.21 5.43 20.05
C GLU A 187 7.11 4.41 20.36
N ARG A 188 5.93 4.87 20.80
CA ARG A 188 4.76 4.01 21.06
C ARG A 188 4.36 3.22 19.81
N LYS A 189 4.17 3.89 18.66
CA LYS A 189 3.73 3.26 17.41
C LYS A 189 4.75 2.27 16.87
N ARG A 190 6.05 2.58 16.95
CA ARG A 190 7.13 1.66 16.54
C ARG A 190 7.17 0.44 17.44
N LYS A 191 7.04 0.62 18.75
CA LYS A 191 6.94 -0.50 19.70
C LYS A 191 5.71 -1.38 19.43
N GLU A 192 4.55 -0.77 19.20
CA GLU A 192 3.31 -1.49 18.90
C GLU A 192 3.47 -2.38 17.66
N TYR A 193 4.07 -1.86 16.59
CA TYR A 193 4.37 -2.65 15.39
C TYR A 193 5.30 -3.83 15.70
N LEU A 194 6.39 -3.60 16.43
CA LEU A 194 7.35 -4.66 16.77
C LEU A 194 6.71 -5.74 17.65
N ASP A 195 5.85 -5.36 18.58
CA ASP A 195 5.10 -6.30 19.42
C ASP A 195 4.08 -7.08 18.58
N ALA A 196 3.42 -6.44 17.61
CA ALA A 196 2.55 -7.12 16.65
C ALA A 196 3.31 -8.16 15.80
N VAL A 197 4.49 -7.80 15.28
CA VAL A 197 5.39 -8.73 14.57
C VAL A 197 5.76 -9.90 15.48
N ARG A 198 6.23 -9.64 16.71
CA ARG A 198 6.57 -10.71 17.66
C ARG A 198 5.39 -11.64 17.91
N GLN A 199 4.19 -11.10 18.13
CA GLN A 199 2.99 -11.92 18.35
C GLN A 199 2.63 -12.75 17.12
N ALA A 200 2.74 -12.17 15.93
CA ALA A 200 2.40 -12.82 14.67
C ALA A 200 3.35 -13.99 14.33
N PHE A 201 4.66 -13.83 14.57
CA PHE A 201 5.68 -14.82 14.21
C PHE A 201 6.06 -15.78 15.35
N ASN A 202 6.01 -15.37 16.64
CA ASN A 202 6.36 -16.25 17.77
C ASN A 202 5.24 -17.21 18.18
N SER A 203 4.00 -16.99 17.72
CA SER A 203 2.89 -17.92 18.02
C SER A 203 3.10 -19.31 17.39
N GLY A 204 4.01 -19.46 16.42
CA GLY A 204 4.38 -20.76 15.84
C GLY A 204 5.53 -21.49 16.55
N THR A 205 6.42 -20.79 17.27
CA THR A 205 7.62 -21.41 17.91
C THR A 205 7.34 -22.01 19.28
N MET A 206 6.36 -21.48 20.03
CA MET A 206 5.96 -22.04 21.33
C MET A 206 5.19 -23.36 21.23
N ALA A 207 4.49 -23.60 20.11
CA ALA A 207 3.76 -24.85 19.89
C ALA A 207 4.69 -26.06 19.63
N ASN A 208 5.94 -25.82 19.22
CA ASN A 208 6.89 -26.87 18.87
C ASN A 208 7.93 -27.18 19.97
N ARG A 209 7.97 -26.40 21.06
CA ARG A 209 8.92 -26.61 22.18
C ARG A 209 8.38 -27.48 23.32
N ASN A 210 7.06 -27.67 23.43
CA ASN A 210 6.46 -28.53 24.46
C ASN A 210 6.30 -30.01 24.05
N GLY A 211 6.92 -30.44 22.94
CA GLY A 211 6.90 -31.83 22.48
C GLY A 211 8.06 -32.72 22.96
N SER A 212 9.01 -32.18 23.73
CA SER A 212 10.30 -32.86 23.97
C SER A 212 10.72 -32.86 25.45
N SER A 213 9.90 -33.44 26.34
CA SER A 213 10.38 -33.97 27.63
C SER A 213 9.29 -34.76 28.38
N ALA A 214 8.95 -35.95 27.88
CA ALA A 214 8.33 -36.99 28.71
C ALA A 214 8.54 -38.36 28.04
N GLY A 215 9.76 -38.90 28.14
CA GLY A 215 9.98 -40.31 27.88
C GLY A 215 9.67 -41.10 29.14
N LEU A 216 8.58 -41.89 29.12
CA LEU A 216 8.53 -43.33 29.45
C LEU A 216 7.11 -43.80 29.82
N THR A 217 6.75 -44.96 29.25
CA THR A 217 5.67 -45.91 29.57
C THR A 217 4.30 -45.79 28.87
N GLY A 218 4.02 -46.77 27.99
CA GLY A 218 2.92 -47.72 28.23
C GLY A 218 1.56 -47.53 27.53
N LEU A 219 1.33 -48.36 26.50
CA LEU A 219 0.07 -48.98 26.05
C LEU A 219 -1.15 -48.13 25.60
N ALA A 220 -1.46 -48.29 24.30
CA ALA A 220 -2.77 -48.46 23.65
C ALA A 220 -4.03 -47.78 24.24
N SER A 221 -4.63 -46.85 23.46
CA SER A 221 -6.02 -46.92 22.94
C SER A 221 -6.47 -45.56 22.37
N GLN A 222 -7.01 -45.59 21.13
CA GLN A 222 -7.84 -44.60 20.40
C GLN A 222 -7.51 -43.08 20.43
N PRO A 223 -7.59 -42.36 19.30
CA PRO A 223 -7.43 -40.91 19.32
C PRO A 223 -8.74 -40.23 19.78
N PRO A 224 -8.70 -39.33 20.79
CA PRO A 224 -9.76 -38.35 20.96
C PRO A 224 -9.57 -37.27 19.91
N VAL A 225 -10.57 -37.15 19.04
CA VAL A 225 -10.80 -35.97 18.22
C VAL A 225 -11.01 -34.74 19.12
N THR A 226 -10.60 -33.57 18.60
CA THR A 226 -10.90 -32.20 19.07
C THR A 226 -10.10 -31.66 20.28
N ALA A 227 -8.97 -31.01 19.98
CA ALA A 227 -8.48 -29.84 20.70
C ALA A 227 -7.79 -28.90 19.69
N GLY A 228 -8.16 -27.62 19.71
CA GLY A 228 -7.77 -26.63 18.70
C GLY A 228 -6.25 -26.50 18.56
N ARG A 229 -5.74 -26.81 17.37
CA ARG A 229 -4.35 -26.56 16.98
C ARG A 229 -4.05 -25.06 17.11
N GLY A 230 -3.04 -24.73 17.90
CA GLY A 230 -2.41 -23.41 17.89
C GLY A 230 -2.05 -23.06 16.45
N ARG A 231 -2.66 -21.99 15.91
CA ARG A 231 -2.36 -21.55 14.55
C ARG A 231 -1.00 -20.87 14.56
N GLY A 232 -0.05 -21.47 13.86
CA GLY A 232 1.13 -20.77 13.34
C GLY A 232 0.72 -19.67 12.36
N LEU A 233 1.65 -19.26 11.49
CA LEU A 233 1.34 -18.30 10.42
C LEU A 233 0.09 -18.74 9.65
N ASP A 234 -0.74 -17.80 9.19
CA ASP A 234 -1.79 -18.12 8.23
C ASP A 234 -1.09 -18.54 6.94
N GLU A 235 -0.92 -19.86 6.77
CA GLU A 235 -0.07 -20.45 5.74
C GLU A 235 -0.45 -19.97 4.35
N ALA A 236 -1.74 -19.74 4.09
CA ALA A 236 -2.21 -19.25 2.79
C ALA A 236 -1.77 -17.81 2.53
N VAL A 237 -1.97 -16.91 3.50
CA VAL A 237 -1.57 -15.49 3.39
C VAL A 237 -0.05 -15.39 3.28
N TRP A 238 0.68 -16.09 4.14
CA TRP A 238 2.14 -16.10 4.13
C TRP A 238 2.70 -16.65 2.82
N HIS A 239 2.15 -17.76 2.33
CA HIS A 239 2.56 -18.35 1.06
C HIS A 239 2.41 -17.36 -0.10
N GLN A 240 1.28 -16.66 -0.21
CA GLN A 240 1.05 -15.69 -1.28
C GLN A 240 2.05 -14.53 -1.23
N ILE A 241 2.26 -13.95 -0.04
CA ILE A 241 3.25 -12.89 0.17
C ILE A 241 4.66 -13.37 -0.19
N SER A 242 5.02 -14.59 0.21
CA SER A 242 6.34 -15.18 -0.08
C SER A 242 6.59 -15.44 -1.58
N ILE A 243 5.53 -15.48 -2.40
CA ILE A 243 5.66 -15.58 -3.86
C ILE A 243 5.77 -14.18 -4.50
N ASP A 244 5.04 -13.20 -3.97
CA ASP A 244 4.95 -11.86 -4.59
C ASP A 244 6.12 -10.94 -4.23
N VAL A 245 6.59 -10.96 -2.99
CA VAL A 245 7.66 -10.05 -2.54
C VAL A 245 8.95 -10.17 -3.38
N PRO A 246 9.48 -11.38 -3.68
CA PRO A 246 10.67 -11.51 -4.53
C PRO A 246 10.49 -10.96 -5.95
N ARG A 247 9.25 -10.92 -6.45
CA ARG A 247 8.89 -10.44 -7.79
C ARG A 247 8.50 -8.96 -7.80
N THR A 248 8.56 -8.28 -6.66
CA THR A 248 8.24 -6.85 -6.52
C THR A 248 9.41 -6.00 -7.00
N ASN A 249 9.17 -5.10 -7.94
CA ASN A 249 10.20 -4.24 -8.56
C ASN A 249 11.49 -4.99 -8.94
N PRO A 250 11.42 -6.02 -9.81
CA PRO A 250 12.54 -6.94 -10.05
C PRO A 250 13.76 -6.27 -10.70
N HIS A 251 13.57 -5.11 -11.33
CA HIS A 251 14.63 -4.34 -11.99
C HIS A 251 15.40 -3.42 -11.06
N ILE A 252 14.94 -3.23 -9.81
CA ILE A 252 15.55 -2.33 -8.83
C ILE A 252 16.31 -3.17 -7.78
N PRO A 253 17.65 -3.08 -7.70
CA PRO A 253 18.47 -3.89 -6.79
C PRO A 253 18.04 -3.82 -5.32
N LEU A 254 17.57 -2.67 -4.84
CA LEU A 254 17.11 -2.48 -3.46
C LEU A 254 16.12 -3.56 -3.00
N TYR A 255 15.19 -3.98 -3.87
CA TYR A 255 14.14 -4.96 -3.53
C TYR A 255 14.59 -6.41 -3.68
N GLN A 256 15.82 -6.63 -4.16
CA GLN A 256 16.41 -7.97 -4.28
C GLN A 256 17.23 -8.35 -3.06
N TYR A 257 17.56 -7.40 -2.17
CA TYR A 257 18.25 -7.72 -0.91
C TYR A 257 17.34 -8.42 0.08
N GLU A 258 17.91 -9.35 0.84
CA GLU A 258 17.18 -10.11 1.84
C GLU A 258 16.54 -9.19 2.88
N ALA A 259 17.29 -8.24 3.43
CA ALA A 259 16.77 -7.33 4.46
C ALA A 259 15.51 -6.58 3.99
N THR A 260 15.48 -6.14 2.73
CA THR A 260 14.29 -5.50 2.14
C THR A 260 13.13 -6.49 2.01
N GLN A 261 13.36 -7.65 1.39
CA GLN A 261 12.29 -8.64 1.18
C GLN A 261 11.68 -9.10 2.51
N ARG A 262 12.52 -9.41 3.50
CA ARG A 262 12.07 -9.81 4.83
C ARG A 262 11.24 -8.74 5.53
N SER A 263 11.62 -7.47 5.37
CA SER A 263 10.89 -6.34 5.95
C SER A 263 9.52 -6.18 5.28
N LEU A 264 9.47 -6.24 3.95
CA LEU A 264 8.21 -6.19 3.20
C LEU A 264 7.29 -7.38 3.53
N GLU A 265 7.83 -8.60 3.63
CA GLU A 265 7.07 -9.79 4.03
C GLU A 265 6.39 -9.59 5.39
N ARG A 266 7.11 -9.06 6.39
CA ARG A 266 6.55 -8.78 7.72
C ARG A 266 5.50 -7.67 7.69
N ILE A 267 5.78 -6.55 7.01
CA ILE A 267 4.83 -5.43 6.87
C ILE A 267 3.51 -5.92 6.29
N LEU A 268 3.57 -6.61 5.15
CA LEU A 268 2.39 -7.09 4.42
C LEU A 268 1.64 -8.15 5.21
N TYR A 269 2.36 -9.06 5.88
CA TYR A 269 1.74 -10.11 6.66
C TYR A 269 1.01 -9.55 7.89
N VAL A 270 1.66 -8.67 8.66
CA VAL A 270 1.04 -8.02 9.82
C VAL A 270 -0.17 -7.18 9.39
N TRP A 271 -0.08 -6.48 8.26
CA TRP A 271 -1.23 -5.75 7.72
C TRP A 271 -2.39 -6.70 7.36
N ALA A 272 -2.12 -7.76 6.60
CA ALA A 272 -3.13 -8.71 6.14
C ALA A 272 -3.90 -9.37 7.30
N ILE A 273 -3.20 -9.79 8.36
CA ILE A 273 -3.85 -10.43 9.52
C ILE A 273 -4.66 -9.45 10.38
N ARG A 274 -4.32 -8.15 10.36
CA ARG A 274 -5.10 -7.08 11.03
C ARG A 274 -6.33 -6.66 10.21
N HIS A 275 -6.38 -6.98 8.92
CA HIS A 275 -7.47 -6.59 8.02
C HIS A 275 -8.15 -7.82 7.39
N PRO A 276 -8.87 -8.65 8.16
CA PRO A 276 -9.41 -9.93 7.69
C PRO A 276 -10.48 -9.81 6.60
N ALA A 277 -11.09 -8.63 6.41
CA ALA A 277 -12.02 -8.37 5.31
C ALA A 277 -11.32 -8.32 3.94
N SER A 278 -10.03 -7.98 3.94
CA SER A 278 -9.18 -7.89 2.75
C SER A 278 -8.21 -9.06 2.67
N GLY A 279 -7.55 -9.42 3.79
CA GLY A 279 -6.41 -10.33 3.78
C GLY A 279 -5.23 -9.71 3.03
N TYR A 280 -4.43 -10.53 2.35
CA TYR A 280 -3.44 -10.03 1.40
C TYR A 280 -4.03 -10.08 -0.02
N VAL A 281 -3.88 -8.97 -0.75
CA VAL A 281 -4.28 -8.84 -2.15
C VAL A 281 -3.08 -8.40 -2.96
N GLN A 282 -2.81 -9.11 -4.06
CA GLN A 282 -1.72 -8.78 -4.97
C GLN A 282 -1.88 -7.33 -5.47
N GLY A 283 -0.82 -6.55 -5.39
CA GLY A 283 -0.79 -5.10 -5.64
C GLY A 283 -0.47 -4.30 -4.38
N ILE A 284 -0.88 -4.75 -3.19
CA ILE A 284 -0.54 -4.09 -1.92
C ILE A 284 0.98 -4.14 -1.67
N ASN A 285 1.65 -5.20 -2.14
CA ASN A 285 3.10 -5.32 -2.11
C ASN A 285 3.81 -4.15 -2.81
N ASP A 286 3.23 -3.64 -3.90
CA ASP A 286 3.78 -2.47 -4.61
C ASP A 286 3.59 -1.21 -3.76
N LEU A 287 2.42 -1.03 -3.15
CA LEU A 287 2.11 0.18 -2.37
C LEU A 287 3.03 0.39 -1.17
N ALA A 288 3.65 -0.65 -0.64
CA ALA A 288 4.63 -0.57 0.44
C ALA A 288 5.97 0.03 -0.02
N THR A 289 6.33 -0.10 -1.31
CA THR A 289 7.69 0.18 -1.79
C THR A 289 8.09 1.65 -1.78
N PRO A 290 7.21 2.64 -2.09
CA PRO A 290 7.58 4.05 -2.06
C PRO A 290 7.84 4.52 -0.63
N PHE A 291 7.02 4.07 0.33
CA PHE A 291 7.21 4.35 1.75
C PHE A 291 8.54 3.78 2.25
N TRP A 292 8.82 2.51 1.94
CA TRP A 292 10.09 1.88 2.29
C TRP A 292 11.28 2.69 1.77
N GLN A 293 11.29 3.05 0.48
CA GLN A 293 12.37 3.80 -0.14
C GLN A 293 12.53 5.20 0.47
N VAL A 294 11.43 5.94 0.67
CA VAL A 294 11.46 7.29 1.26
C VAL A 294 11.98 7.28 2.71
N PHE A 295 11.51 6.35 3.55
CA PHE A 295 11.94 6.29 4.94
C PHE A 295 13.36 5.76 5.08
N LEU A 296 13.76 4.78 4.26
CA LEU A 296 15.12 4.28 4.22
C LEU A 296 16.13 5.39 3.83
N GLY A 297 15.79 6.22 2.84
CA GLY A 297 16.60 7.36 2.39
C GLY A 297 16.94 8.36 3.49
N THR A 298 16.13 8.43 4.54
CA THR A 298 16.35 9.32 5.68
C THR A 298 17.64 8.97 6.44
N TYR A 299 18.08 7.71 6.39
CA TYR A 299 19.22 7.20 7.16
C TYR A 299 20.50 7.06 6.33
N ILE A 300 20.45 7.31 5.02
CA ILE A 300 21.55 7.10 4.08
C ILE A 300 22.03 8.45 3.56
N THR A 301 23.34 8.63 3.40
CA THR A 301 23.93 9.89 2.90
C THR A 301 23.77 10.07 1.40
N ASP A 302 23.71 8.98 0.64
CA ASP A 302 23.50 8.99 -0.81
C ASP A 302 22.03 9.23 -1.18
N LEU A 303 21.82 9.94 -2.28
CA LEU A 303 20.51 10.21 -2.89
C LEU A 303 20.03 9.04 -3.74
N ASP A 304 20.93 8.23 -4.31
CA ASP A 304 20.52 7.03 -5.05
C ASP A 304 20.30 5.84 -4.11
N ILE A 305 19.06 5.63 -3.68
CA ILE A 305 18.69 4.55 -2.75
C ILE A 305 18.42 3.23 -3.49
N GLU A 306 18.13 3.28 -4.79
CA GLU A 306 17.68 2.13 -5.60
C GLU A 306 18.79 1.10 -5.85
N SER A 307 20.06 1.52 -5.80
CA SER A 307 21.21 0.70 -6.13
C SER A 307 22.35 0.84 -5.11
N GLY A 308 23.27 -0.11 -5.08
CA GLY A 308 24.59 0.07 -4.44
C GLY A 308 24.66 -0.01 -2.92
N MET A 309 23.57 -0.28 -2.19
CA MET A 309 23.61 -0.51 -0.73
C MET A 309 22.62 -1.60 -0.33
N ASP A 310 23.10 -2.59 0.42
CA ASP A 310 22.28 -3.63 1.05
C ASP A 310 21.78 -3.13 2.41
N PRO A 311 20.46 -2.92 2.60
CA PRO A 311 19.91 -2.45 3.87
C PRO A 311 20.25 -3.33 5.07
N GLY A 312 20.63 -4.61 4.85
CA GLY A 312 21.11 -5.51 5.89
C GLY A 312 22.38 -5.04 6.61
N GLN A 313 23.10 -4.07 6.03
CA GLN A 313 24.26 -3.42 6.66
C GLN A 313 23.87 -2.35 7.68
N LEU A 314 22.62 -1.89 7.68
CA LEU A 314 22.14 -0.88 8.62
C LEU A 314 21.89 -1.49 10.00
N PRO A 315 22.04 -0.71 11.09
CA PRO A 315 21.72 -1.17 12.43
C PRO A 315 20.27 -1.64 12.52
N ARG A 316 20.02 -2.74 13.24
CA ARG A 316 18.68 -3.30 13.41
C ARG A 316 17.62 -2.27 13.88
N PRO A 317 17.91 -1.35 14.82
CA PRO A 317 16.95 -0.31 15.20
C PRO A 317 16.53 0.63 14.06
N VAL A 318 17.40 0.84 13.07
CA VAL A 318 17.08 1.63 11.85
C VAL A 318 16.10 0.86 10.98
N LEU A 319 16.38 -0.42 10.71
CA LEU A 319 15.47 -1.26 9.93
C LEU A 319 14.10 -1.40 10.61
N ASP A 320 14.08 -1.65 11.92
CA ASP A 320 12.84 -1.74 12.71
C ASP A 320 12.03 -0.45 12.64
N ALA A 321 12.69 0.71 12.68
CA ALA A 321 12.03 2.02 12.55
C ALA A 321 11.46 2.26 11.15
N VAL A 322 12.25 1.99 10.09
CA VAL A 322 11.79 2.12 8.69
C VAL A 322 10.62 1.18 8.42
N GLU A 323 10.69 -0.05 8.92
CA GLU A 323 9.65 -1.06 8.76
C GLU A 323 8.34 -0.63 9.44
N ALA A 324 8.41 -0.19 10.70
CA ALA A 324 7.25 0.28 11.44
C ALA A 324 6.61 1.53 10.81
N ASP A 325 7.42 2.52 10.42
CA ASP A 325 6.91 3.74 9.79
C ASP A 325 6.28 3.45 8.42
N THR A 326 6.85 2.50 7.66
CA THR A 326 6.27 1.99 6.41
C THR A 326 4.91 1.36 6.67
N PHE A 327 4.80 0.47 7.67
CA PHE A 327 3.55 -0.19 8.03
C PHE A 327 2.44 0.80 8.38
N TRP A 328 2.72 1.80 9.23
CA TRP A 328 1.71 2.75 9.67
C TRP A 328 1.26 3.69 8.56
N CYS A 329 2.20 4.18 7.74
CA CYS A 329 1.86 5.03 6.60
C CYS A 329 1.13 4.26 5.50
N LEU A 330 1.51 3.01 5.23
CA LEU A 330 0.77 2.12 4.33
C LEU A 330 -0.65 1.88 4.84
N THR A 331 -0.82 1.62 6.14
CA THR A 331 -2.14 1.43 6.76
C THR A 331 -3.01 2.68 6.56
N LYS A 332 -2.46 3.88 6.79
CA LYS A 332 -3.18 5.15 6.59
C LYS A 332 -3.55 5.42 5.13
N LEU A 333 -2.71 5.02 4.18
CA LEU A 333 -3.06 5.07 2.76
C LEU A 333 -4.24 4.14 2.47
N LEU A 334 -4.14 2.88 2.91
CA LEU A 334 -5.15 1.86 2.64
C LEU A 334 -6.49 2.15 3.33
N ASP A 335 -6.50 2.87 4.45
CA ASP A 335 -7.73 3.36 5.11
C ASP A 335 -8.61 4.20 4.14
N GLY A 336 -7.99 4.94 3.21
CA GLY A 336 -8.70 5.75 2.23
C GLY A 336 -9.28 4.99 1.03
N ILE A 337 -8.90 3.71 0.85
CA ILE A 337 -9.23 2.88 -0.31
C ILE A 337 -9.48 1.41 0.07
N GLN A 338 -10.02 1.16 1.27
CA GLN A 338 -10.18 -0.21 1.79
C GLN A 338 -11.06 -1.09 0.86
N ASP A 339 -12.09 -0.49 0.27
CA ASP A 339 -13.03 -1.11 -0.66
C ASP A 339 -12.39 -1.61 -1.96
N ASN A 340 -11.18 -1.15 -2.28
CA ASN A 340 -10.39 -1.67 -3.40
C ASN A 340 -9.81 -3.07 -3.14
N TYR A 341 -9.69 -3.47 -1.86
CA TYR A 341 -8.98 -4.70 -1.47
C TYR A 341 -9.84 -5.70 -0.69
N ILE A 342 -11.12 -5.40 -0.45
CA ILE A 342 -12.05 -6.41 0.08
C ILE A 342 -12.49 -7.39 -1.01
N VAL A 343 -13.15 -8.48 -0.59
CA VAL A 343 -13.68 -9.52 -1.49
C VAL A 343 -14.44 -8.92 -2.67
N ALA A 344 -14.13 -9.41 -3.88
CA ALA A 344 -14.64 -8.94 -5.18
C ALA A 344 -14.23 -7.50 -5.59
N GLN A 345 -13.42 -6.80 -4.78
CA GLN A 345 -12.83 -5.49 -5.10
C GLN A 345 -13.84 -4.48 -5.69
N PRO A 346 -14.97 -4.22 -5.01
CA PRO A 346 -16.02 -3.35 -5.54
C PRO A 346 -15.55 -1.91 -5.75
N GLY A 347 -14.58 -1.43 -4.96
CA GLY A 347 -13.98 -0.10 -5.14
C GLY A 347 -13.31 0.05 -6.51
N ILE A 348 -12.52 -0.95 -6.92
CA ILE A 348 -11.86 -0.95 -8.23
C ILE A 348 -12.89 -0.92 -9.36
N HIS A 349 -13.93 -1.76 -9.30
CA HIS A 349 -14.98 -1.76 -10.32
C HIS A 349 -15.68 -0.40 -10.43
N ARG A 350 -15.95 0.27 -9.31
CA ARG A 350 -16.51 1.63 -9.32
C ARG A 350 -15.55 2.64 -9.94
N GLN A 351 -14.26 2.58 -9.60
CA GLN A 351 -13.25 3.49 -10.16
C GLN A 351 -13.08 3.28 -11.67
N VAL A 352 -13.08 2.04 -12.15
CA VAL A 352 -13.01 1.72 -13.59
C VAL A 352 -14.24 2.21 -14.34
N ALA A 353 -15.44 2.01 -13.79
CA ALA A 353 -16.67 2.54 -14.39
C ALA A 353 -16.67 4.08 -14.43
N ALA A 354 -16.23 4.73 -13.34
CA ALA A 354 -16.09 6.17 -13.29
C ALA A 354 -15.02 6.69 -14.27
N LEU A 355 -13.95 5.92 -14.53
CA LEU A 355 -12.91 6.28 -15.49
C LEU A 355 -13.50 6.29 -16.90
N ARG A 356 -14.24 5.24 -17.28
CA ARG A 356 -14.96 5.19 -18.55
C ARG A 356 -15.86 6.40 -18.71
N ASP A 357 -16.72 6.67 -17.73
CA ASP A 357 -17.69 7.78 -17.79
C ASP A 357 -17.00 9.15 -17.91
N LEU A 358 -15.86 9.32 -17.22
CA LEU A 358 -15.05 10.53 -17.29
C LEU A 358 -14.36 10.67 -18.65
N THR A 359 -13.76 9.59 -19.18
CA THR A 359 -13.15 9.58 -20.51
C THR A 359 -14.18 9.89 -21.59
N THR A 360 -15.40 9.33 -21.53
CA THR A 360 -16.47 9.68 -22.49
C THR A 360 -16.81 11.17 -22.49
N ARG A 361 -16.72 11.85 -21.33
CA ARG A 361 -16.99 13.29 -21.22
C ARG A 361 -15.84 14.16 -21.71
N ILE A 362 -14.61 13.73 -21.49
CA ILE A 362 -13.40 14.47 -21.86
C ILE A 362 -13.05 14.26 -23.33
N ASP A 363 -13.03 13.00 -23.76
CA ASP A 363 -12.66 12.56 -25.09
C ASP A 363 -13.62 11.48 -25.59
N SER A 364 -14.78 11.94 -26.07
CA SER A 364 -15.80 11.05 -26.64
C SER A 364 -15.33 10.31 -27.91
N GLY A 365 -14.30 10.83 -28.60
CA GLY A 365 -13.72 10.19 -29.78
C GLY A 365 -12.98 8.92 -29.39
N LEU A 366 -12.09 9.03 -28.40
CA LEU A 366 -11.36 7.87 -27.85
C LEU A 366 -12.30 6.83 -27.25
N ALA A 367 -13.32 7.26 -26.50
CA ALA A 367 -14.28 6.34 -25.91
C ALA A 367 -15.03 5.51 -26.97
N LYS A 368 -15.49 6.15 -28.06
CA LYS A 368 -16.13 5.46 -29.19
C LYS A 368 -15.17 4.54 -29.92
N HIS A 369 -13.90 4.93 -30.06
CA HIS A 369 -12.88 4.07 -30.66
C HIS A 369 -12.69 2.78 -29.85
N PHE A 370 -12.63 2.88 -28.53
CA PHE A 370 -12.57 1.70 -27.65
C PHE A 370 -13.82 0.82 -27.78
N GLU A 371 -15.02 1.41 -27.89
CA GLU A 371 -16.25 0.64 -28.14
C GLU A 371 -16.20 -0.10 -29.48
N ASN A 372 -15.73 0.55 -30.55
CA ASN A 372 -15.61 -0.03 -31.89
C ASN A 372 -14.56 -1.14 -31.95
N GLU A 373 -13.43 -0.97 -31.26
CA GLU A 373 -12.38 -1.97 -31.15
C GLU A 373 -12.66 -3.01 -30.04
N HIS A 374 -13.81 -2.93 -29.38
CA HIS A 374 -14.21 -3.84 -28.28
C HIS A 374 -13.22 -3.89 -27.11
N VAL A 375 -12.56 -2.77 -26.82
CA VAL A 375 -11.66 -2.60 -25.68
C VAL A 375 -12.47 -2.28 -24.42
N GLU A 376 -12.40 -3.16 -23.43
CA GLU A 376 -13.02 -2.92 -22.13
C GLU A 376 -12.04 -2.22 -21.19
N TYR A 377 -12.49 -1.15 -20.52
CA TYR A 377 -11.64 -0.39 -19.58
C TYR A 377 -11.03 -1.27 -18.49
N MET A 378 -11.74 -2.32 -18.06
CA MET A 378 -11.27 -3.26 -17.03
C MET A 378 -9.97 -3.98 -17.44
N GLN A 379 -9.75 -4.22 -18.75
CA GLN A 379 -8.61 -5.00 -19.26
C GLN A 379 -7.25 -4.33 -19.02
N PHE A 380 -7.21 -3.00 -18.96
CA PHE A 380 -5.97 -2.24 -18.69
C PHE A 380 -6.02 -1.47 -17.38
N SER A 381 -7.16 -0.84 -17.06
CA SER A 381 -7.23 0.11 -15.93
C SER A 381 -7.41 -0.57 -14.57
N PHE A 382 -7.74 -1.86 -14.52
CA PHE A 382 -7.75 -2.60 -13.25
C PHE A 382 -6.38 -2.48 -12.55
N ARG A 383 -5.28 -2.68 -13.29
CA ARG A 383 -3.92 -2.57 -12.75
C ARG A 383 -3.59 -1.14 -12.33
N TRP A 384 -4.07 -0.15 -13.09
CA TRP A 384 -3.86 1.26 -12.78
C TRP A 384 -4.47 1.64 -11.43
N MET A 385 -5.71 1.19 -11.17
CA MET A 385 -6.40 1.46 -9.91
C MET A 385 -5.84 0.63 -8.75
N ASN A 386 -5.58 -0.66 -8.98
CA ASN A 386 -5.14 -1.58 -7.93
C ASN A 386 -3.72 -1.30 -7.42
N CYS A 387 -2.85 -0.81 -8.30
CA CYS A 387 -1.45 -0.48 -8.01
C CYS A 387 -1.18 1.03 -8.07
N LEU A 388 -2.20 1.89 -8.12
CA LEU A 388 -2.06 3.36 -8.18
C LEU A 388 -1.04 3.86 -9.23
N LEU A 389 -1.14 3.33 -10.46
CA LEU A 389 -0.24 3.57 -11.61
C LEU A 389 1.24 3.20 -11.39
N MET A 390 1.60 2.53 -10.29
CA MET A 390 2.99 2.20 -9.98
C MET A 390 3.64 1.23 -10.97
N ARG A 391 2.84 0.48 -11.73
CA ARG A 391 3.34 -0.42 -12.78
C ARG A 391 3.60 0.31 -14.10
N GLU A 392 3.12 1.56 -14.22
CA GLU A 392 3.18 2.36 -15.44
C GLU A 392 4.19 3.51 -15.36
N LEU A 393 4.76 3.76 -14.17
CA LEU A 393 5.66 4.87 -13.89
C LEU A 393 6.87 4.38 -13.11
N SER A 394 8.01 5.07 -13.25
CA SER A 394 9.18 4.82 -12.40
C SER A 394 8.86 5.15 -10.93
N ILE A 395 9.53 4.48 -9.99
CA ILE A 395 9.28 4.73 -8.56
C ILE A 395 9.56 6.19 -8.15
N LYS A 396 10.54 6.84 -8.79
CA LYS A 396 10.82 8.27 -8.59
C LYS A 396 9.62 9.14 -8.97
N ASN A 397 9.01 8.85 -10.11
CA ASN A 397 7.81 9.54 -10.59
C ASN A 397 6.58 9.23 -9.73
N VAL A 398 6.44 7.99 -9.24
CA VAL A 398 5.40 7.62 -8.26
C VAL A 398 5.56 8.40 -6.97
N ILE A 399 6.78 8.48 -6.40
CA ILE A 399 7.06 9.24 -5.20
C ILE A 399 6.69 10.72 -5.39
N ARG A 400 7.09 11.33 -6.52
CA ARG A 400 6.70 12.71 -6.85
C ARG A 400 5.17 12.85 -7.01
N MET A 401 4.49 11.90 -7.61
CA MET A 401 3.03 11.90 -7.74
C MET A 401 2.34 11.80 -6.37
N TRP A 402 2.89 10.98 -5.47
CA TRP A 402 2.35 10.76 -4.14
C TRP A 402 2.52 11.97 -3.20
N ASP A 403 3.52 12.83 -3.44
CA ASP A 403 3.60 14.14 -2.77
C ASP A 403 2.28 14.93 -2.94
N THR A 404 1.73 14.92 -4.16
CA THR A 404 0.46 15.59 -4.49
C THR A 404 -0.74 14.80 -3.96
N TYR A 405 -0.72 13.47 -4.00
CA TYR A 405 -1.83 12.66 -3.45
C TYR A 405 -1.97 12.82 -1.94
N MET A 406 -0.88 12.98 -1.21
CA MET A 406 -0.91 13.25 0.24
C MET A 406 -1.29 14.71 0.55
N ALA A 407 -1.05 15.63 -0.38
CA ALA A 407 -1.47 17.02 -0.26
C ALA A 407 -3.00 17.18 -0.43
N GLU A 408 -3.61 16.36 -1.29
CA GLU A 408 -5.04 16.32 -1.55
C GLU A 408 -5.79 15.47 -0.52
N GLU A 409 -6.88 15.99 0.06
CA GLU A 409 -7.63 15.29 1.12
C GLU A 409 -8.20 13.93 0.68
N THR A 410 -8.55 13.81 -0.60
CA THR A 410 -9.04 12.56 -1.22
C THR A 410 -8.15 12.16 -2.40
N GLY A 411 -6.84 12.35 -2.24
CA GLY A 411 -5.84 12.15 -3.29
C GLY A 411 -5.84 10.73 -3.87
N PHE A 412 -5.69 9.73 -3.02
CA PHE A 412 -5.57 8.32 -3.42
C PHE A 412 -6.86 7.70 -3.97
N SER A 413 -8.03 8.27 -3.66
CA SER A 413 -9.34 7.72 -4.04
C SER A 413 -9.99 8.50 -5.19
N GLN A 414 -10.24 9.79 -5.01
CA GLN A 414 -10.95 10.63 -5.99
C GLN A 414 -10.00 11.28 -7.00
N PHE A 415 -8.90 11.87 -6.53
CA PHE A 415 -7.98 12.57 -7.44
C PHE A 415 -7.25 11.61 -8.37
N HIS A 416 -6.91 10.41 -7.88
CA HIS A 416 -6.32 9.34 -8.70
C HIS A 416 -7.12 9.03 -9.97
N LEU A 417 -8.45 9.05 -9.90
CA LEU A 417 -9.32 8.86 -11.07
C LEU A 417 -9.04 9.87 -12.18
N TYR A 418 -8.89 11.14 -11.83
CA TYR A 418 -8.60 12.21 -12.78
C TYR A 418 -7.18 12.10 -13.33
N VAL A 419 -6.22 11.63 -12.52
CA VAL A 419 -4.87 11.33 -13.01
C VAL A 419 -4.88 10.18 -14.01
N CYS A 420 -5.61 9.10 -13.76
CA CYS A 420 -5.77 8.00 -14.73
C CYS A 420 -6.42 8.47 -16.03
N ALA A 421 -7.43 9.35 -15.95
CA ALA A 421 -8.02 9.93 -17.14
C ALA A 421 -6.99 10.77 -17.92
N ALA A 422 -6.24 11.64 -17.24
CA ALA A 422 -5.25 12.52 -17.88
C ALA A 422 -4.13 11.71 -18.53
N PHE A 423 -3.73 10.65 -17.83
CA PHE A 423 -2.76 9.70 -18.32
C PHE A 423 -3.24 8.97 -19.58
N LEU A 424 -4.52 8.56 -19.64
CA LEU A 424 -5.09 7.90 -20.81
C LEU A 424 -5.18 8.83 -22.03
N VAL A 425 -5.79 10.00 -21.84
CA VAL A 425 -6.07 10.96 -22.93
C VAL A 425 -4.80 11.56 -23.51
N LYS A 426 -3.71 11.65 -22.72
CA LYS A 426 -2.38 12.02 -23.23
C LYS A 426 -1.94 11.20 -24.45
N TRP A 427 -2.42 9.96 -24.55
CA TRP A 427 -2.09 9.04 -25.64
C TRP A 427 -3.21 8.90 -26.69
N SER A 428 -4.28 9.71 -26.60
CA SER A 428 -5.47 9.60 -27.46
C SER A 428 -5.11 9.57 -28.96
N GLU A 429 -4.27 10.50 -29.43
CA GLU A 429 -3.89 10.56 -30.85
C GLU A 429 -3.18 9.29 -31.37
N GLN A 430 -2.47 8.57 -30.50
CA GLN A 430 -1.80 7.31 -30.85
C GLN A 430 -2.78 6.14 -30.79
N LEU A 431 -3.59 6.08 -29.73
CA LEU A 431 -4.59 5.04 -29.50
C LEU A 431 -5.65 5.00 -30.60
N MET A 432 -6.06 6.16 -31.12
CA MET A 432 -7.03 6.27 -32.23
C MET A 432 -6.57 5.61 -33.53
N LYS A 433 -5.29 5.27 -33.67
CA LYS A 433 -4.69 4.64 -34.85
C LYS A 433 -4.46 3.14 -34.66
N MET A 434 -4.72 2.62 -33.46
CA MET A 434 -4.42 1.26 -33.06
C MET A 434 -5.67 0.39 -33.07
N ASN A 435 -5.52 -0.89 -33.41
CA ASN A 435 -6.58 -1.89 -33.22
C ASN A 435 -6.61 -2.44 -31.79
N PHE A 436 -7.60 -3.29 -31.48
CA PHE A 436 -7.74 -3.96 -30.17
C PHE A 436 -6.42 -4.49 -29.56
N GLN A 437 -5.65 -5.29 -30.31
CA GLN A 437 -4.43 -5.91 -29.79
C GLN A 437 -3.34 -4.87 -29.51
N GLU A 438 -3.17 -3.93 -30.42
CA GLU A 438 -2.19 -2.85 -30.29
C GLU A 438 -2.52 -1.94 -29.10
N ILE A 439 -3.80 -1.58 -28.91
CA ILE A 439 -4.27 -0.78 -27.77
C ILE A 439 -3.90 -1.47 -26.46
N LEU A 440 -4.23 -2.75 -26.29
CA LEU A 440 -3.97 -3.46 -25.03
C LEU A 440 -2.48 -3.60 -24.75
N MET A 441 -1.69 -3.94 -25.77
CA MET A 441 -0.23 -4.02 -25.61
C MET A 441 0.37 -2.66 -25.25
N PHE A 442 -0.10 -1.59 -25.88
CA PHE A 442 0.39 -0.24 -25.64
C PHE A 442 0.01 0.27 -24.25
N LEU A 443 -1.25 0.12 -23.82
CA LEU A 443 -1.72 0.57 -22.50
C LEU A 443 -1.10 -0.20 -21.33
N GLN A 444 -0.63 -1.42 -21.57
CA GLN A 444 0.08 -2.23 -20.56
C GLN A 444 1.58 -1.94 -20.52
N ALA A 445 2.13 -1.17 -21.46
CA ALA A 445 3.55 -0.85 -21.56
C ALA A 445 3.77 0.57 -22.10
N LEU A 446 3.12 1.56 -21.49
CA LEU A 446 3.19 2.95 -21.92
C LEU A 446 4.63 3.50 -21.88
N PRO A 447 5.03 4.34 -22.85
CA PRO A 447 6.40 4.82 -22.95
C PRO A 447 6.69 5.96 -21.96
N THR A 448 6.78 5.60 -20.67
CA THR A 448 7.00 6.52 -19.55
C THR A 448 8.40 6.43 -18.94
N ARG A 449 9.27 5.58 -19.50
CA ARG A 449 10.61 5.30 -18.96
C ARG A 449 11.50 6.54 -18.85
N GLU A 450 11.34 7.47 -19.78
CA GLU A 450 12.11 8.73 -19.84
C GLU A 450 11.38 9.90 -19.16
N TRP A 451 10.22 9.67 -18.55
CA TRP A 451 9.49 10.73 -17.88
C TRP A 451 10.25 11.29 -16.70
N THR A 452 10.17 12.61 -16.57
CA THR A 452 10.79 13.40 -15.53
C THR A 452 9.74 13.96 -14.57
N GLU A 453 10.18 14.62 -13.50
CA GLU A 453 9.28 15.32 -12.57
C GLU A 453 8.39 16.34 -13.28
N LYS A 454 8.84 16.93 -14.39
CA LYS A 454 8.05 17.89 -15.18
C LYS A 454 6.87 17.23 -15.86
N ASP A 455 7.06 16.01 -16.38
CA ASP A 455 5.98 15.26 -17.03
C ASP A 455 4.89 14.90 -16.01
N ILE A 456 5.30 14.55 -14.78
CA ILE A 456 4.39 14.30 -13.66
C ILE A 456 3.68 15.59 -13.23
N GLU A 457 4.38 16.72 -13.16
CA GLU A 457 3.77 18.01 -12.84
C GLU A 457 2.70 18.43 -13.87
N LEU A 458 2.98 18.26 -15.17
CA LEU A 458 2.01 18.51 -16.24
C LEU A 458 0.80 17.59 -16.13
N LEU A 459 1.03 16.29 -15.92
CA LEU A 459 -0.04 15.29 -15.74
C LEU A 459 -0.96 15.65 -14.56
N LEU A 460 -0.37 16.00 -13.42
CA LEU A 460 -1.11 16.37 -12.21
C LEU A 460 -1.89 17.68 -12.40
N SER A 461 -1.32 18.64 -13.12
CA SER A 461 -1.97 19.92 -13.42
C SER A 461 -3.20 19.72 -14.31
N GLU A 462 -3.07 18.90 -15.36
CA GLU A 462 -4.19 18.52 -16.23
C GLU A 462 -5.29 17.79 -15.46
N ALA A 463 -4.93 16.81 -14.64
CA ALA A 463 -5.86 16.10 -13.77
C ALA A 463 -6.61 17.05 -12.82
N PHE A 464 -5.92 18.05 -12.25
CA PHE A 464 -6.54 19.04 -11.36
C PHE A 464 -7.52 19.97 -12.08
N ILE A 465 -7.22 20.35 -13.32
CA ILE A 465 -8.16 21.11 -14.17
C ILE A 465 -9.43 20.28 -14.37
N TRP A 466 -9.32 19.01 -14.72
CA TRP A 466 -10.49 18.16 -14.93
C TRP A 466 -11.26 17.88 -13.66
N GLN A 467 -10.58 17.67 -12.55
CA GLN A 467 -11.23 17.57 -11.26
C GLN A 467 -12.05 18.85 -10.99
N SER A 468 -11.47 20.02 -11.21
CA SER A 468 -12.17 21.30 -10.99
C SER A 468 -13.38 21.48 -11.91
N LEU A 469 -13.28 21.04 -13.18
CA LEU A 469 -14.36 21.15 -14.16
C LEU A 469 -15.50 20.15 -13.89
N PHE A 470 -15.20 18.93 -13.46
CA PHE A 470 -16.17 17.82 -13.40
C PHE A 470 -16.65 17.44 -11.99
N ARG A 471 -15.95 17.82 -10.91
CA ARG A 471 -16.32 17.49 -9.51
C ARG A 471 -17.67 18.08 -9.09
N GLY A 472 -18.09 19.19 -9.71
CA GLY A 472 -19.37 19.87 -9.44
C GLY A 472 -20.49 19.55 -10.44
N SER A 473 -20.23 18.80 -11.51
CA SER A 473 -21.18 18.56 -12.61
C SER A 473 -22.22 17.48 -12.27
N ARG A 474 -22.96 17.67 -11.17
CA ARG A 474 -24.18 16.91 -10.85
C ARG A 474 -25.38 17.32 -11.72
N ALA A 475 -25.28 18.39 -12.51
CA ALA A 475 -26.39 18.96 -13.28
C ALA A 475 -26.85 18.15 -14.51
N HIS A 476 -26.17 17.05 -14.90
CA HIS A 476 -26.60 16.18 -16.01
C HIS A 476 -26.89 14.72 -15.63
N LEU A 477 -26.87 14.38 -14.34
CA LEU A 477 -27.27 13.04 -13.85
C LEU A 477 -28.81 12.81 -13.84
N ARG A 478 -29.58 13.71 -14.48
CA ARG A 478 -31.02 13.57 -14.71
C ARG A 478 -31.42 13.99 -16.13
N THR A 479 -30.94 13.28 -17.14
CA THR A 479 -31.63 13.26 -18.45
C THR A 479 -31.30 11.97 -19.18
N SER A 480 -32.02 10.91 -18.82
CA SER A 480 -32.39 9.77 -19.70
C SER A 480 -33.08 8.66 -18.89
N ASN A 481 -34.10 9.02 -18.10
CA ASN A 481 -35.19 8.08 -17.82
C ASN A 481 -36.42 8.61 -18.55
N SER A 482 -36.61 8.02 -19.73
CA SER A 482 -37.89 7.73 -20.38
C SER A 482 -39.11 8.34 -19.71
N THR A 483 -39.63 9.41 -20.32
CA THR A 483 -41.05 9.75 -20.27
C THR A 483 -41.83 8.55 -20.78
N ILE A 484 -42.38 7.75 -19.86
CA ILE A 484 -43.46 6.81 -20.18
C ILE A 484 -44.69 7.68 -20.48
N PRO A 485 -45.32 7.58 -21.67
CA PRO A 485 -46.59 8.23 -21.91
C PRO A 485 -47.65 7.48 -21.09
N MET A 486 -48.26 8.16 -20.12
CA MET A 486 -49.50 7.69 -19.49
C MET A 486 -50.61 7.68 -20.55
N GLY A 487 -50.76 6.52 -21.19
CA GLY A 487 -51.86 6.21 -22.08
C GLY A 487 -53.14 5.99 -21.28
N LEU A 488 -54.12 6.84 -21.58
CA LEU A 488 -55.57 6.65 -21.51
C LEU A 488 -56.03 5.23 -21.12
N LEU A 489 -56.55 5.11 -19.90
CA LEU A 489 -57.51 4.08 -19.53
C LEU A 489 -58.83 4.76 -19.16
N GLY A 490 -59.82 4.56 -20.02
CA GLY A 490 -61.23 4.51 -19.66
C GLY A 490 -61.91 3.45 -20.53
N PRO A 491 -63.20 3.11 -20.31
CA PRO A 491 -64.03 3.48 -19.16
C PRO A 491 -64.89 2.32 -18.57
N SER A 492 -65.52 2.66 -17.44
CA SER A 492 -66.85 2.25 -16.93
C SER A 492 -67.13 0.79 -16.52
N GLY A 493 -67.30 0.63 -15.21
CA GLY A 493 -68.06 -0.39 -14.49
C GLY A 493 -68.36 0.14 -13.10
#